data_AF-A0A7G9YQN7-F1
#
_entry.id   AF-A0A7G9YQN7-F1
#
_cell.length_a   1.000
_cell.length_b   1.000
_cell.length_c   1.000
_cell.angle_alpha   90.00
_cell.angle_beta   90.00
_cell.angle_gamma   90.00
#
_symmetry.space_group_name_H-M   'P 1'
#
loop_
_entity.id
_entity.type
_entity.pdbx_description
1 polymer ?
#
loop_
_entity_poly.entity_id
_entity_poly.type
_entity_poly.pdbx_seq_one_letter_code
_entity_poly.pdbx_strand_id
1 'polypeptide(L)'
;MYPDLAVVGFKLETASGDVLIERAKAAMDRYGLFMVVANTVESMGGDAGEVWIITEGERDLIHTDGTKDAIAGAIFDCVERVVGLVGHRPQQ
;
A
#
# COMPACT_ATOMS: atom_id res chain seq x y z
N MET A 1 -9.75 -12.20 -18.25
CA MET A 1 -9.19 -11.74 -16.97
C MET A 1 -7.69 -11.61 -17.15
N TYR A 2 -7.07 -10.61 -16.52
CA TYR A 2 -5.62 -10.45 -16.48
C TYR A 2 -5.13 -10.92 -15.10
N PRO A 3 -4.84 -12.22 -14.91
CA PRO A 3 -4.41 -12.76 -13.61
C PRO A 3 -3.09 -12.15 -13.12
N ASP A 4 -2.30 -11.59 -14.05
CA ASP A 4 -1.01 -10.97 -13.79
C ASP A 4 -1.10 -9.44 -13.66
N LEU A 5 -2.31 -8.89 -13.46
CA LEU A 5 -2.48 -7.46 -13.24
C LEU A 5 -2.26 -7.13 -11.76
N ALA A 6 -1.16 -6.44 -11.44
CA ALA A 6 -0.93 -5.89 -10.12
C ALA A 6 -1.93 -4.76 -9.82
N VAL A 7 -2.74 -4.92 -8.77
CA VAL A 7 -3.68 -3.90 -8.30
C VAL A 7 -3.20 -3.31 -6.97
N VAL A 8 -3.11 -1.98 -6.93
CA VAL A 8 -2.73 -1.19 -5.76
C VAL A 8 -3.94 -0.39 -5.28
N GLY A 9 -4.27 -0.48 -4.00
CA GLY A 9 -5.34 0.31 -3.38
C GLY A 9 -4.82 1.49 -2.56
N PHE A 10 -5.61 2.56 -2.47
CA PHE A 10 -5.42 3.65 -1.52
C PHE A 10 -6.59 3.66 -0.54
N LYS A 11 -6.30 3.83 0.75
CA LYS A 11 -7.31 3.74 1.81
C LYS A 11 -7.14 4.84 2.84
N LEU A 12 -8.13 5.73 2.88
CA LEU A 12 -8.23 6.78 3.87
C LEU A 12 -9.02 6.29 5.09
N GLU A 13 -8.49 6.48 6.28
CA GLU A 13 -9.11 6.06 7.53
C GLU A 13 -9.23 7.22 8.53
N THR A 14 -10.23 7.17 9.40
CA THR A 14 -10.34 8.08 10.55
C THR A 14 -9.69 7.51 11.81
N ALA A 15 -9.45 6.20 11.85
CA ALA A 15 -8.72 5.54 12.92
C ALA A 15 -7.22 5.53 12.61
N SER A 16 -6.40 5.56 13.66
CA SER A 16 -4.93 5.49 13.58
C SER A 16 -4.40 4.22 14.26
N GLY A 17 -3.07 4.01 14.20
CA GLY A 17 -2.39 2.88 14.84
C GLY A 17 -2.80 1.53 14.25
N ASP A 18 -2.83 0.50 15.10
CA ASP A 18 -3.07 -0.88 14.67
C ASP A 18 -4.40 -1.07 13.93
N VAL A 19 -5.44 -0.33 14.32
CA VAL A 19 -6.77 -0.40 13.69
C VAL A 19 -6.72 0.04 12.22
N LEU A 20 -5.89 1.02 11.88
CA LEU A 20 -5.68 1.44 10.48
C LEU A 20 -5.06 0.29 9.67
N ILE A 21 -4.03 -0.35 10.23
CA ILE A 21 -3.30 -1.44 9.59
C ILE A 21 -4.20 -2.66 9.39
N GLU A 22 -4.96 -3.05 10.42
CA GLU A 22 -5.91 -4.17 10.35
C GLU A 22 -6.96 -3.95 9.27
N ARG A 23 -7.54 -2.75 9.19
CA ARG A 23 -8.54 -2.40 8.16
C ARG A 23 -7.95 -2.38 6.76
N ALA A 24 -6.70 -1.95 6.63
CA ALA A 24 -5.99 -1.96 5.36
C ALA A 24 -5.70 -3.38 4.88
N LYS A 25 -5.19 -4.26 5.76
CA LYS A 25 -5.02 -5.70 5.47
C LYS A 25 -6.33 -6.37 5.10
N ALA A 26 -7.40 -6.12 5.84
CA ALA A 26 -8.72 -6.65 5.52
C ALA A 26 -9.25 -6.20 4.14
N ALA A 27 -8.92 -4.97 3.71
CA ALA A 27 -9.26 -4.50 2.37
C ALA A 27 -8.39 -5.17 1.29
N MET A 28 -7.09 -5.36 1.57
CA MET A 28 -6.17 -6.06 0.67
C MET A 28 -6.68 -7.47 0.37
N ASP A 29 -7.02 -8.25 1.41
CA ASP A 29 -7.57 -9.60 1.27
C ASP A 29 -8.92 -9.61 0.55
N ARG A 30 -9.83 -8.70 0.92
CA ARG A 30 -11.19 -8.64 0.38
C ARG A 30 -11.21 -8.35 -1.13
N TYR A 31 -10.28 -7.55 -1.62
CA TYR A 31 -10.26 -7.10 -3.01
C TYR A 31 -9.14 -7.74 -3.83
N GLY A 32 -8.34 -8.64 -3.25
CA GLY A 32 -7.20 -9.27 -3.92
C GLY A 32 -6.16 -8.25 -4.38
N LEU A 33 -5.88 -7.24 -3.54
CA LEU A 33 -4.86 -6.24 -3.83
C LEU A 33 -3.49 -6.81 -3.52
N PHE A 34 -2.49 -6.44 -4.32
CA PHE A 34 -1.10 -6.81 -4.05
C PHE A 34 -0.42 -5.82 -3.11
N MET A 35 -0.99 -4.61 -3.00
CA MET A 35 -0.52 -3.55 -2.12
C MET A 35 -1.68 -2.62 -1.74
N VAL A 36 -1.65 -2.10 -0.52
CA VAL A 36 -2.51 -1.00 -0.09
C VAL A 36 -1.68 0.09 0.58
N VAL A 37 -1.94 1.34 0.21
CA VAL A 37 -1.40 2.53 0.87
C VAL A 37 -2.49 3.10 1.75
N ALA A 38 -2.28 3.04 3.06
CA ALA A 38 -3.23 3.51 4.06
C ALA A 38 -2.74 4.81 4.71
N ASN A 39 -3.64 5.75 4.96
CA ASN A 39 -3.33 7.00 5.64
C ASN A 39 -4.53 7.51 6.45
N THR A 40 -4.28 8.36 7.43
CA THR A 40 -5.35 9.01 8.21
C THR A 40 -5.86 10.26 7.49
N VAL A 41 -7.09 10.68 7.81
CA VAL A 41 -7.63 11.98 7.39
C VAL A 41 -6.76 13.17 7.81
N GLU A 42 -5.98 13.03 8.89
CA GLU A 42 -5.06 14.07 9.38
C GLU A 42 -3.86 14.25 8.44
N SER A 43 -3.45 13.19 7.76
CA SER A 43 -2.45 13.22 6.69
C SER A 43 -3.01 13.75 5.35
N MET A 44 -4.26 14.20 5.30
CA MET A 44 -4.88 14.70 4.08
C MET A 44 -4.79 16.22 3.99
N GLY A 45 -4.01 16.71 3.02
CA GLY A 45 -3.82 18.15 2.77
C GLY A 45 -2.41 18.63 3.11
N GLY A 46 -2.07 19.86 2.69
CA GLY A 46 -0.70 20.40 2.86
C GLY A 46 0.35 19.75 1.95
N ASP A 47 1.62 20.04 2.20
CA ASP A 47 2.75 19.57 1.37
C ASP A 47 3.41 18.30 1.93
N ALA A 48 3.07 17.91 3.16
CA ALA A 48 3.58 16.74 3.85
C ALA A 48 2.45 15.78 4.27
N GLY A 49 2.79 14.53 4.53
CA GLY A 49 1.87 13.49 4.99
C GLY A 49 2.59 12.33 5.66
N GLU A 50 1.83 11.29 5.96
CA GLU A 50 2.24 10.06 6.63
C GLU A 50 1.40 8.91 6.08
N VAL A 51 2.05 7.82 5.68
CA VAL A 51 1.39 6.65 5.09
C VAL A 51 1.98 5.34 5.58
N TRP A 52 1.13 4.31 5.57
CA TRP A 52 1.48 2.92 5.79
C TRP A 52 1.28 2.15 4.50
N ILE A 53 2.37 1.65 3.92
CA ILE A 53 2.38 0.85 2.70
C ILE A 53 2.45 -0.62 3.10
N ILE A 54 1.43 -1.38 2.71
CA ILE A 54 1.24 -2.78 3.09
C ILE A 54 1.24 -3.61 1.82
N THR A 55 2.04 -4.68 1.79
CA THR A 55 2.16 -5.64 0.67
C THR A 55 1.89 -7.06 1.17
N GLU A 56 1.92 -8.07 0.29
CA GLU A 56 2.00 -9.49 0.69
C GLU A 56 3.48 -9.93 0.87
N GLY A 57 3.84 -10.58 1.99
CA GLY A 57 5.14 -11.23 2.25
C GLY A 57 6.03 -10.58 3.33
N GLU A 58 7.24 -11.10 3.55
CA GLU A 58 8.12 -10.81 4.73
C GLU A 58 8.49 -9.33 5.02
N ARG A 59 8.01 -8.34 4.24
CA ARG A 59 8.09 -6.90 4.51
C ARG A 59 6.71 -6.21 4.44
N ASP A 60 5.71 -6.83 5.05
CA ASP A 60 4.27 -6.50 4.98
C ASP A 60 3.85 -5.08 5.44
N LEU A 61 4.76 -4.27 5.97
CA LEU A 61 4.41 -2.94 6.48
C LEU A 61 5.62 -1.99 6.43
N ILE A 62 5.52 -0.96 5.61
CA ILE A 62 6.45 0.17 5.56
C ILE A 62 5.70 1.40 6.07
N HIS A 63 6.28 2.09 7.03
CA HIS A 63 5.80 3.38 7.51
C HIS A 63 6.70 4.48 6.95
N THR A 64 6.12 5.53 6.37
CA THR A 64 6.87 6.67 5.87
C THR A 64 6.09 7.97 6.03
N ASP A 65 6.81 9.02 6.40
CA ASP A 65 6.31 10.39 6.50
C ASP A 65 7.20 11.36 5.71
N GLY A 66 6.71 12.56 5.44
CA GLY A 66 7.46 13.62 4.78
C GLY A 66 6.71 14.28 3.64
N THR A 67 7.42 14.87 2.67
CA THR A 67 6.80 15.55 1.54
C THR A 67 6.03 14.57 0.65
N LYS A 68 5.03 15.08 -0.08
CA LYS A 68 4.30 14.26 -1.07
C LYS A 68 5.23 13.59 -2.09
N ASP A 69 6.30 14.26 -2.50
CA ASP A 69 7.29 13.69 -3.42
C ASP A 69 8.07 12.53 -2.78
N ALA A 70 8.47 12.67 -1.51
CA ALA A 70 9.15 11.60 -0.79
C ALA A 70 8.25 10.38 -0.59
N ILE A 71 6.99 10.61 -0.20
CA ILE A 71 5.97 9.56 -0.06
C ILE A 71 5.71 8.88 -1.40
N ALA A 72 5.57 9.65 -2.48
CA ALA A 72 5.39 9.10 -3.82
C ALA A 72 6.57 8.19 -4.21
N GLY A 73 7.82 8.63 -3.96
CA GLY A 73 9.02 7.80 -4.18
C GLY A 73 8.96 6.47 -3.42
N ALA A 74 8.62 6.51 -2.13
CA ALA A 74 8.48 5.29 -1.32
C ALA A 74 7.38 4.35 -1.84
N ILE A 75 6.25 4.89 -2.31
CA ILE A 75 5.18 4.12 -2.95
C ILE A 75 5.70 3.47 -4.24
N PHE A 76 6.39 4.23 -5.11
CA PHE A 76 6.95 3.72 -6.36
C PHE A 76 7.93 2.56 -6.13
N ASP A 77 8.86 2.69 -5.17
CA ASP A 77 9.78 1.62 -4.81
C ASP A 77 9.06 0.32 -4.40
N CYS A 78 7.88 0.44 -3.77
CA CYS A 78 7.06 -0.70 -3.39
C CYS A 78 6.29 -1.28 -4.59
N VAL A 79 5.77 -0.43 -5.46
CA VAL A 79 5.13 -0.86 -6.72
C VAL A 79 6.10 -1.65 -7.58
N GLU A 80 7.33 -1.19 -7.74
CA GLU A 80 8.36 -1.90 -8.52
C GLU A 80 8.63 -3.31 -7.97
N ARG A 81 8.72 -3.44 -6.65
CA ARG A 81 8.86 -4.74 -5.97
C ARG A 81 7.66 -5.66 -6.24
N VAL A 82 6.45 -5.14 -6.07
CA VAL A 82 5.20 -5.90 -6.28
C VAL A 82 5.08 -6.36 -7.73
N VAL A 83 5.29 -5.47 -8.70
CA VAL A 83 5.22 -5.79 -10.14
C VAL A 83 6.32 -6.80 -10.51
N GLY A 84 7.53 -6.66 -9.96
CA GLY A 84 8.61 -7.62 -10.14
C GLY A 84 8.25 -9.03 -9.66
N LEU A 85 7.49 -9.15 -8.56
CA LEU A 85 7.01 -10.44 -8.04
C LEU A 85 5.88 -11.04 -8.90
N VAL A 86 4.97 -10.21 -9.41
CA VAL A 86 3.87 -10.68 -10.28
C VAL A 86 4.40 -11.28 -11.57
N GLY A 87 5.46 -10.71 -12.15
CA GLY A 87 6.13 -11.28 -13.33
C GLY A 87 6.79 -12.65 -13.13
N HIS A 88 6.89 -13.14 -11.89
CA HIS A 88 7.49 -14.43 -11.54
C HIS A 88 6.47 -15.48 -11.04
N ARG A 89 5.16 -15.18 -10.97
CA ARG A 89 4.17 -16.22 -10.62
C ARG A 89 4.03 -17.20 -11.79
N PRO A 90 4.29 -18.51 -11.61
CA PRO A 90 4.06 -19.49 -12.67
C PRO A 90 2.57 -19.54 -12.99
N GLN A 91 2.24 -19.48 -14.29
CA GLN A 91 0.88 -19.71 -14.76
C GLN A 91 0.50 -21.16 -14.44
N GLN A 92 -0.44 -21.34 -13.52
CA GLN A 92 -1.07 -22.63 -13.26
C GLN A 92 -2.24 -22.86 -14.22
#